data_AF-A0A7C7CLY0-F1
#
_entry.id   AF-A0A7C7CLY0-F1
#
_cell.length_a   1.000
_cell.length_b   1.000
_cell.length_c   1.000
_cell.angle_alpha   90.00
_cell.angle_beta   90.00
_cell.angle_gamma   90.00
#
_symmetry.space_group_name_H-M   'P 1'
#
loop_
_entity.id
_entity.type
_entity.pdbx_description
1 polymer ?
#
loop_
_entity_poly.entity_id
_entity_poly.type
_entity_poly.pdbx_seq_one_letter_code
_entity_poly.pdbx_strand_id
1 'polypeptide(L)'
;MMLFAALGLLGTYLLMRRTFALKENAAIFAAGLFLFNGFFAYRMIIGHLGYHSFMLLPLIAYFLLQPLITKGRMQELAMSVMAALLYSYVFYSGGVHLLLPILLAVAVIIILAGINHQELKYPMYRATLAVLITLLICSSKLHVALATLSNFSRDYYLLPGIDNIFYALWVPIKSLFFTAYTWADTNRIFVNSQWTIERHELELSLTFIPLVLILWGGVNCFRKKIEIEKKQYLLLIALAIICAVPLALNFYTPEWNKLLKQMPIIKNSVVLVRWYVIYIPLVVVTAALVINKLKYNRYLVPGLLLLLLSMKAYEDKSYYAEQGYDPQLSVYAHQQVMQTKVVPPIEKISEVSNISTPEGVTMVAGDTVMAFGLSQVNCHESLFGYRHEEFKQKELLRVSQPVMQITNGYFNMKNPACYVFPDENNCIPGDHFRADQKEDLLSFISYKGYEFNMPKIQYISNWVSLITILMCGGFLLVCWIQAVFVSYRQRS
;
A
#
# COMPACT_ATOMS: atom_id res chain seq x y z
N MET A 1 -11.55 -6.93 -2.93
CA MET A 1 -10.70 -7.16 -4.12
C MET A 1 -11.32 -6.65 -5.41
N MET A 2 -12.49 -7.16 -5.85
CA MET A 2 -13.10 -6.79 -7.13
C MET A 2 -13.34 -5.29 -7.32
N LEU A 3 -13.77 -4.58 -6.27
CA LEU A 3 -13.94 -3.12 -6.32
C LEU A 3 -12.65 -2.39 -6.73
N PHE A 4 -11.52 -2.70 -6.08
CA PHE A 4 -10.23 -2.07 -6.40
C PHE A 4 -9.71 -2.46 -7.78
N ALA A 5 -9.92 -3.71 -8.19
CA ALA A 5 -9.63 -4.15 -9.55
C ALA A 5 -10.40 -3.31 -10.59
N ALA A 6 -11.71 -3.10 -10.38
CA ALA A 6 -12.55 -2.26 -11.22
C ALA A 6 -12.11 -0.78 -11.22
N LEU A 7 -11.76 -0.23 -10.05
CA LEU A 7 -11.25 1.14 -9.94
C LEU A 7 -9.92 1.33 -10.67
N GLY A 8 -9.00 0.36 -10.59
CA GLY A 8 -7.74 0.40 -11.33
C GLY A 8 -7.91 0.27 -12.83
N LEU A 9 -8.82 -0.60 -13.29
CA LEU A 9 -9.21 -0.72 -14.70
C LEU A 9 -9.79 0.61 -15.20
N LEU A 10 -10.80 1.15 -14.51
CA LEU A 10 -11.48 2.39 -14.87
C LEU A 10 -10.51 3.58 -14.86
N GLY A 11 -9.71 3.72 -13.79
CA GLY A 11 -8.72 4.78 -13.65
C GLY A 11 -7.70 4.75 -14.79
N THR A 12 -7.19 3.56 -15.15
CA THR A 12 -6.23 3.41 -16.25
C THR A 12 -6.87 3.76 -17.59
N TYR A 13 -8.08 3.27 -17.84
CA TYR A 13 -8.82 3.58 -19.07
C TYR A 13 -9.05 5.09 -19.21
N LEU A 14 -9.54 5.75 -18.14
CA LEU A 14 -9.78 7.19 -18.11
C LEU A 14 -8.49 7.99 -18.32
N LEU A 15 -7.41 7.64 -17.61
CA LEU A 15 -6.11 8.27 -17.76
C LEU A 15 -5.61 8.18 -19.21
N MET A 16 -5.64 6.98 -19.81
CA MET A 16 -5.18 6.81 -21.19
C MET A 16 -6.07 7.53 -22.21
N ARG A 17 -7.40 7.48 -22.01
CA ARG A 17 -8.37 8.01 -22.98
C ARG A 17 -8.50 9.53 -22.92
N ARG A 18 -8.50 10.11 -21.71
CA ARG A 18 -8.80 11.53 -21.48
C ARG A 18 -7.56 12.39 -21.27
N THR A 19 -6.50 11.84 -20.69
CA THR A 19 -5.25 12.59 -20.45
C THR A 19 -4.24 12.36 -21.57
N PHE A 20 -3.95 11.10 -21.90
CA PHE A 20 -3.01 10.79 -22.99
C PHE A 20 -3.66 10.83 -24.38
N ALA A 21 -4.98 11.05 -24.45
CA ALA A 21 -5.76 11.12 -25.69
C ALA A 21 -5.58 9.91 -26.62
N LEU A 22 -5.36 8.72 -26.07
CA LEU A 22 -5.16 7.50 -26.86
C LEU A 22 -6.49 7.00 -27.47
N LYS A 23 -6.39 6.22 -28.54
CA LYS A 23 -7.54 5.49 -29.11
C LYS A 23 -8.08 4.51 -28.08
N GLU A 24 -9.39 4.26 -28.16
CA GLU A 24 -10.12 3.37 -27.25
C GLU A 24 -9.43 2.00 -27.08
N ASN A 25 -9.03 1.36 -28.18
CA ASN A 25 -8.35 0.07 -28.15
C ASN A 25 -7.03 0.12 -27.33
N ALA A 26 -6.23 1.17 -27.49
CA ALA A 26 -4.99 1.33 -26.73
C ALA A 26 -5.26 1.58 -25.24
N ALA A 27 -6.32 2.32 -24.92
CA ALA A 27 -6.75 2.55 -23.54
C ALA A 27 -7.26 1.26 -22.88
N ILE A 28 -8.05 0.44 -23.59
CA ILE A 28 -8.51 -0.88 -23.12
C ILE A 28 -7.32 -1.80 -22.89
N PHE A 29 -6.36 -1.83 -23.81
CA PHE A 29 -5.14 -2.62 -23.66
C PHE A 29 -4.35 -2.24 -22.39
N ALA A 30 -4.12 -0.93 -22.18
CA ALA A 30 -3.44 -0.44 -20.99
C ALA A 30 -4.18 -0.81 -19.70
N ALA A 31 -5.50 -0.65 -19.70
CA ALA A 31 -6.36 -0.99 -18.57
C ALA A 31 -6.30 -2.49 -18.26
N GLY A 32 -6.32 -3.35 -19.29
CA GLY A 32 -6.13 -4.80 -19.14
C GLY A 32 -4.76 -5.16 -18.56
N LEU A 33 -3.67 -4.57 -19.08
CA LEU A 33 -2.33 -4.79 -18.54
C LEU A 33 -2.22 -4.38 -17.07
N PHE A 34 -2.77 -3.21 -16.71
CA PHE A 34 -2.73 -2.74 -15.33
C PHE A 34 -3.62 -3.60 -14.42
N LEU A 35 -4.81 -4.02 -14.87
CA LEU A 35 -5.70 -4.88 -14.10
C LEU A 35 -5.02 -6.20 -13.69
N PHE A 36 -4.28 -6.81 -14.61
CA PHE A 36 -3.63 -8.11 -14.42
C PHE A 36 -2.17 -8.01 -13.95
N ASN A 37 -1.76 -6.89 -13.36
CA ASN A 37 -0.43 -6.78 -12.77
C ASN A 37 -0.26 -7.77 -11.59
N GLY A 38 0.88 -8.47 -11.56
CA GLY A 38 1.21 -9.44 -10.52
C GLY A 38 1.31 -8.82 -9.13
N PHE A 39 1.80 -7.58 -9.03
CA PHE A 39 1.98 -6.90 -7.74
C PHE A 39 0.69 -6.88 -6.92
N PHE A 40 -0.43 -6.52 -7.57
CA PHE A 40 -1.76 -6.56 -6.96
C PHE A 40 -2.26 -7.99 -6.77
N ALA A 41 -2.27 -8.81 -7.83
CA ALA A 41 -2.90 -10.13 -7.78
C ALA A 41 -2.31 -11.03 -6.69
N TYR A 42 -0.99 -11.14 -6.63
CA TYR A 42 -0.32 -12.09 -5.72
C TYR A 42 -0.31 -11.65 -4.26
N ARG A 43 -0.27 -10.33 -4.02
CA ARG A 43 -0.46 -9.79 -2.67
C ARG A 43 -1.89 -9.99 -2.17
N MET A 44 -2.89 -9.92 -3.04
CA MET A 44 -4.25 -10.26 -2.63
C MET A 44 -4.41 -11.76 -2.35
N ILE A 45 -3.78 -12.63 -3.14
CA ILE A 45 -3.82 -14.09 -2.94
C ILE A 45 -3.22 -14.48 -1.59
N ILE A 46 -2.07 -13.89 -1.21
CA ILE A 46 -1.42 -14.20 0.08
C ILE A 46 -2.02 -13.44 1.28
N GLY A 47 -3.10 -12.68 1.08
CA GLY A 47 -3.80 -11.99 2.18
C GLY A 47 -3.19 -10.65 2.60
N HIS A 48 -2.25 -10.10 1.83
CA HIS A 48 -1.67 -8.77 2.04
C HIS A 48 -2.65 -7.65 1.64
N LEU A 49 -3.76 -7.55 2.36
CA LEU A 49 -4.89 -6.69 2.01
C LEU A 49 -4.48 -5.21 1.89
N GLY A 50 -3.59 -4.66 2.71
CA GLY A 50 -3.21 -3.23 2.67
C GLY A 50 -2.68 -2.73 1.30
N TYR A 51 -2.27 -3.64 0.42
CA TYR A 51 -1.73 -3.33 -0.91
C TYR A 51 -2.80 -3.13 -1.99
N HIS A 52 -4.09 -3.38 -1.70
CA HIS A 52 -5.17 -3.15 -2.67
C HIS A 52 -5.24 -1.68 -3.13
N SER A 53 -4.80 -0.76 -2.27
CA SER A 53 -4.78 0.68 -2.49
C SER A 53 -3.89 1.10 -3.67
N PHE A 54 -2.93 0.25 -4.07
CA PHE A 54 -2.12 0.45 -5.28
C PHE A 54 -2.98 0.60 -6.55
N MET A 55 -4.14 -0.06 -6.61
CA MET A 55 -5.04 0.04 -7.76
C MET A 55 -5.68 1.43 -7.91
N LEU A 56 -5.58 2.32 -6.91
CA LEU A 56 -6.03 3.71 -7.03
C LEU A 56 -5.04 4.60 -7.78
N LEU A 57 -3.79 4.14 -7.98
CA LEU A 57 -2.72 4.91 -8.63
C LEU A 57 -3.17 5.58 -9.95
N PRO A 58 -3.80 4.87 -10.91
CA PRO A 58 -4.18 5.48 -12.18
C PRO A 58 -5.28 6.54 -12.03
N LEU A 59 -6.18 6.36 -11.06
CA LEU A 59 -7.26 7.30 -10.78
C LEU A 59 -6.74 8.57 -10.11
N ILE A 60 -5.78 8.44 -9.18
CA ILE A 60 -5.04 9.56 -8.60
C ILE A 60 -4.35 10.34 -9.74
N ALA A 61 -3.60 9.66 -10.60
CA ALA A 61 -2.91 10.30 -11.71
C ALA A 61 -3.90 10.97 -12.69
N TYR A 62 -5.05 10.36 -12.93
CA TYR A 62 -6.10 10.92 -13.78
C TYR A 62 -6.60 12.27 -13.25
N PHE A 63 -7.00 12.37 -11.98
CA PHE A 63 -7.48 13.63 -11.42
C PHE A 63 -6.42 14.73 -11.43
N LEU A 64 -5.16 14.36 -11.19
CA LEU A 64 -4.05 15.32 -11.23
C LEU A 64 -3.76 15.81 -12.66
N LEU A 65 -3.86 14.94 -13.66
CA LEU A 65 -3.46 15.26 -15.04
C LEU A 65 -4.63 15.60 -15.98
N GLN A 66 -5.89 15.47 -15.55
CA GLN A 66 -7.03 15.68 -16.43
C GLN A 66 -7.00 17.09 -17.05
N PRO A 67 -7.00 17.22 -18.39
CA PRO A 67 -7.10 18.52 -19.04
C PRO A 67 -8.49 19.09 -18.81
N LEU A 68 -8.58 20.30 -18.24
CA LEU A 68 -9.85 20.99 -18.02
C LEU A 68 -10.10 21.99 -19.16
N ILE A 69 -11.23 21.81 -19.85
CA ILE A 69 -11.65 22.62 -21.01
C ILE A 69 -11.91 24.07 -20.60
N THR A 70 -12.49 24.27 -19.41
CA THR A 70 -12.67 25.58 -18.78
C THR A 70 -11.80 25.66 -17.53
N LYS A 71 -10.88 26.63 -17.47
CA LYS A 71 -9.91 26.80 -16.38
C LYS A 71 -10.55 27.42 -15.13
N GLY A 72 -11.63 26.83 -14.63
CA GLY A 72 -12.30 27.28 -13.42
C GLY A 72 -11.50 26.87 -12.18
N ARG A 73 -11.13 27.83 -11.32
CA ARG A 73 -10.43 27.56 -10.04
C ARG A 73 -11.15 26.51 -9.19
N MET A 74 -12.48 26.47 -9.22
CA MET A 74 -13.28 25.50 -8.48
C MET A 74 -13.11 24.07 -9.00
N GLN A 75 -12.98 23.88 -10.31
CA GLN A 75 -12.75 22.55 -10.89
C GLN A 75 -11.33 22.05 -10.59
N GLU A 76 -10.33 22.93 -10.69
CA GLU A 76 -8.95 22.65 -10.27
C GLU A 76 -8.88 22.19 -8.80
N LEU A 77 -9.59 22.91 -7.92
CA LEU A 77 -9.72 22.57 -6.51
C LEU A 77 -10.43 21.22 -6.32
N ALA A 78 -11.54 20.99 -7.01
CA ALA A 78 -12.28 19.72 -6.95
C ALA A 78 -11.41 18.52 -7.35
N MET A 79 -10.65 18.63 -8.44
CA MET A 79 -9.74 17.55 -8.86
C MET A 79 -8.62 17.32 -7.83
N SER A 80 -8.10 18.38 -7.22
CA SER A 80 -7.08 18.29 -6.16
C SER A 80 -7.64 17.62 -4.90
N VAL A 81 -8.86 17.98 -4.49
CA VAL A 81 -9.55 17.38 -3.34
C VAL A 81 -9.85 15.89 -3.59
N MET A 82 -10.31 15.53 -4.80
CA MET A 82 -10.53 14.13 -5.16
C MET A 82 -9.23 13.32 -5.10
N ALA A 83 -8.13 13.84 -5.65
CA ALA A 83 -6.82 13.20 -5.54
C ALA A 83 -6.35 13.08 -4.08
N ALA A 84 -6.56 14.13 -3.28
CA ALA A 84 -6.19 14.13 -1.86
C ALA A 84 -6.95 13.10 -1.03
N LEU A 85 -8.25 12.91 -1.29
CA LEU A 85 -9.06 11.87 -0.64
C LEU A 85 -8.59 10.46 -1.00
N LEU A 86 -8.24 10.22 -2.27
CA LEU A 86 -7.67 8.94 -2.69
C LEU A 86 -6.31 8.67 -2.03
N TYR A 87 -5.41 9.65 -1.99
CA TYR A 87 -4.14 9.52 -1.26
C TYR A 87 -4.36 9.30 0.25
N SER A 88 -5.32 10.00 0.84
CA SER A 88 -5.66 9.80 2.26
C SER A 88 -6.17 8.37 2.49
N TYR A 89 -6.96 7.82 1.56
CA TYR A 89 -7.36 6.41 1.63
C TYR A 89 -6.16 5.45 1.59
N VAL A 90 -5.16 5.69 0.74
CA VAL A 90 -3.92 4.88 0.73
C VAL A 90 -3.26 4.87 2.12
N PHE A 91 -3.23 6.03 2.79
CA PHE A 91 -2.68 6.15 4.14
C PHE A 91 -3.52 5.42 5.20
N TYR A 92 -4.85 5.58 5.16
CA TYR A 92 -5.75 4.99 6.14
C TYR A 92 -5.91 3.47 5.98
N SER A 93 -5.85 2.94 4.75
CA SER A 93 -5.97 1.51 4.44
C SER A 93 -4.75 0.65 4.83
N GLY A 94 -3.70 1.25 5.42
CA GLY A 94 -2.48 0.55 5.82
C GLY A 94 -1.40 0.51 4.74
N GLY A 95 -1.61 1.17 3.60
CA GLY A 95 -0.64 1.29 2.50
C GLY A 95 0.53 2.24 2.78
N VAL A 96 0.92 2.47 4.04
CA VAL A 96 1.94 3.47 4.43
C VAL A 96 3.29 3.16 3.76
N HIS A 97 3.68 1.89 3.69
CA HIS A 97 4.90 1.46 3.00
C HIS A 97 4.87 1.67 1.48
N LEU A 98 3.68 1.87 0.89
CA LEU A 98 3.51 2.18 -0.52
C LEU A 98 3.34 3.66 -0.81
N LEU A 99 3.21 4.52 0.19
CA LEU A 99 2.93 5.94 -0.03
C LEU A 99 4.02 6.59 -0.89
N LEU A 100 5.30 6.41 -0.52
CA LEU A 100 6.44 6.96 -1.27
C LEU A 100 6.57 6.31 -2.66
N PRO A 101 6.50 4.97 -2.82
CA PRO A 101 6.44 4.36 -4.14
C PRO A 101 5.28 4.87 -5.03
N ILE A 102 4.08 5.06 -4.48
CA ILE A 102 2.93 5.59 -5.22
C ILE A 102 3.18 7.03 -5.66
N LEU A 103 3.74 7.88 -4.79
CA LEU A 103 4.11 9.25 -5.15
C LEU A 103 5.11 9.28 -6.32
N LEU A 104 6.15 8.43 -6.29
CA LEU A 104 7.10 8.30 -7.39
C LEU A 104 6.45 7.74 -8.65
N ALA A 105 5.57 6.75 -8.52
CA ALA A 105 4.81 6.18 -9.64
C ALA A 105 3.91 7.24 -10.32
N VAL A 106 3.27 8.12 -9.54
CA VAL A 106 2.51 9.26 -10.09
C VAL A 106 3.45 10.25 -10.77
N ALA A 107 4.61 10.56 -10.18
CA ALA A 107 5.61 11.42 -10.79
C ALA A 107 6.09 10.87 -12.15
N VAL A 108 6.30 9.55 -12.26
CA VAL A 108 6.59 8.87 -13.52
C VAL A 108 5.49 9.13 -14.55
N ILE A 109 4.21 8.96 -14.20
CA ILE A 109 3.09 9.20 -15.12
C ILE A 109 3.03 10.67 -15.56
N ILE A 110 3.23 11.61 -14.64
CA ILE A 110 3.26 13.05 -14.94
C ILE A 110 4.39 13.38 -15.93
N ILE A 111 5.59 12.84 -15.71
CA ILE A 111 6.74 13.07 -16.60
C ILE A 111 6.45 12.48 -17.98
N LEU A 112 5.88 11.26 -18.06
CA LEU A 112 5.46 10.65 -19.32
C LEU A 112 4.40 11.48 -20.05
N ALA A 113 3.46 12.08 -19.32
CA ALA A 113 2.48 13.00 -19.91
C ALA A 113 3.17 14.24 -20.48
N GLY A 114 4.16 14.80 -19.78
CA GLY A 114 4.97 15.92 -20.26
C GLY A 114 5.81 15.60 -21.49
N ILE A 115 6.39 14.40 -21.56
CA ILE A 115 7.09 13.89 -22.75
C ILE A 115 6.11 13.77 -23.92
N ASN A 116 4.88 13.35 -23.66
CA ASN A 116 3.77 13.31 -24.63
C ASN A 116 3.11 14.70 -24.87
N HIS A 117 3.90 15.78 -24.74
CA HIS A 117 3.53 17.17 -25.03
C HIS A 117 2.37 17.76 -24.22
N GLN A 118 2.03 17.20 -23.05
CA GLN A 118 1.02 17.80 -22.16
C GLN A 118 1.59 18.99 -21.35
N GLU A 119 0.73 19.96 -21.03
CA GLU A 119 1.11 21.09 -20.15
C GLU A 119 1.17 20.63 -18.68
N LEU A 120 2.31 20.85 -18.02
CA LEU A 120 2.54 20.36 -16.66
C LEU A 120 2.26 21.38 -15.54
N LYS A 121 1.99 22.65 -15.87
CA LYS A 121 1.86 23.72 -14.86
C LYS A 121 0.71 23.45 -13.88
N TYR A 122 -0.48 23.15 -14.39
CA TYR A 122 -1.66 22.88 -13.56
C TYR A 122 -1.58 21.53 -12.83
N PRO A 123 -1.14 20.42 -13.46
CA PRO A 123 -0.89 19.17 -12.75
C PRO A 123 0.06 19.31 -11.55
N MET A 124 1.12 20.12 -11.67
CA MET A 124 2.02 20.42 -10.54
C MET A 124 1.31 21.19 -9.43
N TYR A 125 0.50 22.19 -9.76
CA TYR A 125 -0.32 22.90 -8.78
C TYR A 125 -1.27 21.94 -8.04
N ARG A 126 -2.00 21.09 -8.78
CA ARG A 126 -2.92 20.10 -8.19
C ARG A 126 -2.19 19.09 -7.33
N ALA A 127 -1.02 18.62 -7.75
CA ALA A 127 -0.23 17.64 -7.01
C ALA A 127 0.23 18.22 -5.67
N THR A 128 0.80 19.44 -5.67
CA THR A 128 1.21 20.12 -4.44
C THR A 128 0.02 20.35 -3.51
N LEU A 129 -1.10 20.82 -4.04
CA LEU A 129 -2.31 21.05 -3.24
C LEU A 129 -2.88 19.73 -2.67
N ALA A 130 -2.89 18.67 -3.47
CA ALA A 130 -3.36 17.35 -3.04
C ALA A 130 -2.50 16.81 -1.89
N VAL A 131 -1.17 16.93 -1.97
CA VAL A 131 -0.26 16.52 -0.89
C VAL A 131 -0.53 17.31 0.40
N LEU A 132 -0.68 18.64 0.31
CA LEU A 132 -0.99 19.47 1.49
C LEU A 132 -2.32 19.06 2.13
N ILE A 133 -3.37 18.89 1.35
CA ILE A 133 -4.69 18.46 1.86
C ILE A 133 -4.60 17.05 2.46
N THR A 134 -3.90 16.11 1.82
CA THR A 134 -3.69 14.77 2.37
C THR A 134 -2.97 14.81 3.72
N LEU A 135 -1.93 15.63 3.88
CA LEU A 135 -1.23 15.78 5.16
C LEU A 135 -2.15 16.32 6.26
N LEU A 136 -3.03 17.27 5.93
CA LEU A 136 -4.01 17.79 6.87
C LEU A 136 -5.05 16.72 7.26
N ILE A 137 -5.60 15.97 6.30
CA ILE A 137 -6.54 14.85 6.54
C ILE A 137 -5.87 13.71 7.33
N CYS A 138 -4.58 13.47 7.13
CA CYS A 138 -3.88 12.38 7.80
C CYS A 138 -3.18 12.81 9.10
N SER A 139 -3.24 14.09 9.47
CA SER A 139 -2.48 14.66 10.59
C SER A 139 -2.68 13.89 11.90
N SER A 140 -3.93 13.57 12.24
CA SER A 140 -4.30 12.79 13.43
C SER A 140 -3.60 11.42 13.46
N LYS A 141 -3.72 10.63 12.40
CA LYS A 141 -3.12 9.28 12.30
C LYS A 141 -1.59 9.35 12.20
N LEU A 142 -1.06 10.35 11.49
CA LEU A 142 0.38 10.52 11.31
C LEU A 142 1.07 10.82 12.64
N HIS A 143 0.49 11.70 13.46
CA HIS A 143 1.05 12.03 14.78
C HIS A 143 1.07 10.82 15.70
N VAL A 144 -0.05 10.08 15.81
CA VAL A 144 -0.10 8.81 16.59
C VAL A 144 0.94 7.82 16.09
N ALA A 145 1.01 7.59 14.78
CA ALA A 145 1.95 6.61 14.22
C ALA A 145 3.41 6.97 14.49
N LEU A 146 3.77 8.26 14.42
CA LEU A 146 5.12 8.73 14.73
C LEU A 146 5.43 8.58 16.22
N ALA A 147 4.47 8.89 17.11
CA ALA A 147 4.62 8.71 18.56
C ALA A 147 4.78 7.23 18.95
N THR A 148 4.01 6.33 18.32
CA THR A 148 4.20 4.89 18.53
C THR A 148 5.57 4.44 18.01
N LEU A 149 5.99 4.86 16.82
CA LEU A 149 7.28 4.46 16.26
C LEU A 149 8.50 5.04 17.00
N SER A 150 8.36 6.11 17.77
CA SER A 150 9.43 6.57 18.66
C SER A 150 9.61 5.66 19.87
N ASN A 151 8.55 4.99 20.33
CA ASN A 151 8.61 4.02 21.43
C ASN A 151 9.00 2.61 20.94
N PHE A 152 8.67 2.29 19.69
CA PHE A 152 8.91 0.97 19.06
C PHE A 152 9.69 1.13 17.75
N SER A 153 10.95 1.55 17.85
CA SER A 153 11.83 1.71 16.69
C SER A 153 12.23 0.36 16.10
N ARG A 154 12.36 0.29 14.78
CA ARG A 154 12.75 -0.93 14.04
C ARG A 154 14.05 -0.76 13.27
N ASP A 155 14.95 0.08 13.77
CA ASP A 155 16.21 0.42 13.12
C ASP A 155 17.27 -0.69 13.21
N TYR A 156 17.12 -1.65 14.12
CA TYR A 156 18.00 -2.80 14.30
C TYR A 156 17.92 -3.87 13.21
N TYR A 157 16.87 -3.91 12.37
CA TYR A 157 16.77 -4.89 11.29
C TYR A 157 17.80 -4.62 10.18
N LEU A 158 18.40 -5.66 9.61
CA LEU A 158 19.24 -5.48 8.43
C LEU A 158 18.41 -5.04 7.21
N LEU A 159 19.00 -4.20 6.35
CA LEU A 159 18.43 -3.84 5.06
C LEU A 159 19.04 -4.73 3.96
N PRO A 160 18.28 -5.67 3.38
CA PRO A 160 18.76 -6.52 2.30
C PRO A 160 18.95 -5.70 1.03
N GLY A 161 19.93 -6.11 0.22
CA GLY A 161 20.17 -5.51 -1.09
C GLY A 161 20.98 -6.43 -1.99
N ILE A 162 21.25 -5.95 -3.20
CA ILE A 162 21.93 -6.67 -4.26
C ILE A 162 23.32 -6.06 -4.43
N ASP A 163 24.37 -6.85 -4.28
CA ASP A 163 25.77 -6.40 -4.35
C ASP A 163 26.34 -6.39 -5.79
N ASN A 164 25.58 -6.91 -6.76
CA ASN A 164 25.99 -7.00 -8.14
C ASN A 164 25.13 -6.09 -9.05
N ILE A 165 25.79 -5.21 -9.81
CA ILE A 165 25.14 -4.22 -10.68
C ILE A 165 24.29 -4.89 -11.77
N PHE A 166 24.75 -6.01 -12.34
CA PHE A 166 23.98 -6.76 -13.34
C PHE A 166 22.69 -7.30 -12.74
N TYR A 167 22.77 -7.92 -11.55
CA TYR A 167 21.57 -8.40 -10.86
C TYR A 167 20.66 -7.25 -10.40
N ALA A 168 21.21 -6.11 -9.98
CA ALA A 168 20.42 -4.94 -9.60
C ALA A 168 19.53 -4.44 -10.75
N LEU A 169 20.02 -4.51 -12.00
CA LEU A 169 19.26 -4.19 -13.20
C LEU A 169 18.35 -5.35 -13.65
N TRP A 170 18.83 -6.59 -13.56
CA TRP A 170 18.11 -7.77 -14.03
C TRP A 170 16.92 -8.13 -13.15
N VAL A 171 16.99 -7.93 -11.83
CA VAL A 171 15.92 -8.26 -10.89
C VAL A 171 14.59 -7.62 -11.25
N PRO A 172 14.48 -6.29 -11.40
CA PRO A 172 13.22 -5.65 -11.79
C PRO A 172 12.77 -6.06 -13.21
N ILE A 173 13.69 -6.32 -14.15
CA ILE A 173 13.36 -6.78 -15.50
C ILE A 173 12.71 -8.17 -15.45
N LYS A 174 13.34 -9.14 -14.78
CA LYS A 174 12.78 -10.49 -14.60
C LYS A 174 11.43 -10.43 -13.89
N SER A 175 11.36 -9.65 -12.81
CA SER A 175 10.17 -9.44 -11.99
C SER A 175 8.97 -8.89 -12.78
N LEU A 176 9.22 -7.97 -13.72
CA LEU A 176 8.17 -7.35 -14.53
C LEU A 176 7.72 -8.24 -15.70
N PHE A 177 8.63 -8.89 -16.40
CA PHE A 177 8.31 -9.46 -17.72
C PHE A 177 8.32 -11.00 -17.77
N PHE A 178 8.98 -11.64 -16.80
CA PHE A 178 9.27 -13.07 -16.83
C PHE A 178 8.72 -13.76 -15.58
N THR A 179 9.17 -15.00 -15.35
CA THR A 179 8.76 -15.82 -14.22
C THR A 179 9.27 -15.29 -12.90
N ALA A 180 8.55 -15.66 -11.86
CA ALA A 180 8.86 -15.30 -10.49
C ALA A 180 10.19 -15.86 -9.99
N TYR A 181 10.69 -15.25 -8.91
CA TYR A 181 11.85 -15.75 -8.18
C TYR A 181 11.41 -16.85 -7.20
N THR A 182 12.20 -17.91 -7.12
CA THR A 182 12.08 -18.90 -6.05
C THR A 182 12.80 -18.41 -4.79
N TRP A 183 12.51 -19.01 -3.64
CA TRP A 183 13.22 -18.71 -2.38
C TRP A 183 14.73 -19.00 -2.49
N ALA A 184 15.12 -20.01 -3.28
CA ALA A 184 16.51 -20.34 -3.53
C ALA A 184 17.20 -19.25 -4.36
N ASP A 185 16.48 -18.64 -5.30
CA ASP A 185 17.00 -17.51 -6.08
C ASP A 185 17.16 -16.26 -5.21
N THR A 186 16.16 -15.92 -4.40
CA THR A 186 16.22 -14.70 -3.57
C THR A 186 17.33 -14.78 -2.54
N ASN A 187 17.53 -15.94 -1.91
CA ASN A 187 18.63 -16.16 -0.96
C ASN A 187 20.02 -16.10 -1.60
N ARG A 188 20.15 -16.33 -2.92
CA ARG A 188 21.42 -16.20 -3.64
C ARG A 188 21.70 -14.77 -4.11
N ILE A 189 20.65 -14.02 -4.42
CA ILE A 189 20.77 -12.67 -5.03
C ILE A 189 20.87 -11.58 -3.97
N PHE A 190 20.16 -11.73 -2.86
CA PHE A 190 20.12 -10.72 -1.80
C PHE A 190 21.14 -11.03 -0.72
N VAL A 191 22.00 -10.05 -0.46
CA VAL A 191 22.96 -10.05 0.64
C VAL A 191 22.44 -9.18 1.79
N ASN A 192 23.07 -9.31 2.97
CA ASN A 192 22.70 -8.57 4.18
C ASN A 192 21.21 -8.77 4.57
N SER A 193 20.68 -9.97 4.33
CA SER A 193 19.30 -10.30 4.63
C SER A 193 19.18 -11.06 5.95
N GLN A 194 18.28 -10.62 6.82
CA GLN A 194 17.90 -11.34 8.04
C GLN A 194 16.71 -12.29 7.80
N TRP A 195 15.90 -11.99 6.77
CA TRP A 195 14.67 -12.70 6.44
C TRP A 195 14.66 -13.08 4.96
N THR A 196 14.10 -14.24 4.64
CA THR A 196 13.94 -14.64 3.23
C THR A 196 12.99 -13.67 2.54
N ILE A 197 13.40 -13.13 1.39
CA ILE A 197 12.49 -12.35 0.55
C ILE A 197 11.61 -13.36 -0.19
N GLU A 198 10.31 -13.33 0.14
CA GLU A 198 9.34 -14.24 -0.45
C GLU A 198 9.01 -13.91 -1.90
N ARG A 199 8.55 -14.94 -2.62
CA ARG A 199 8.22 -14.88 -4.05
C ARG A 199 7.27 -13.72 -4.39
N HIS A 200 6.22 -13.55 -3.60
CA HIS A 200 5.19 -12.53 -3.81
C HIS A 200 5.74 -11.08 -3.71
N GLU A 201 6.89 -10.87 -3.06
CA GLU A 201 7.48 -9.53 -2.95
C GLU A 201 8.04 -9.04 -4.28
N LEU A 202 8.55 -9.95 -5.11
CA LEU A 202 9.18 -9.69 -6.40
C LEU A 202 8.31 -10.07 -7.60
N GLU A 203 7.06 -10.51 -7.41
CA GLU A 203 6.15 -10.77 -8.53
C GLU A 203 5.39 -9.50 -8.93
N LEU A 204 5.96 -8.71 -9.86
CA LEU A 204 5.27 -7.58 -10.48
C LEU A 204 4.48 -8.00 -11.74
N SER A 205 4.99 -9.00 -12.47
CA SER A 205 4.40 -9.78 -13.58
C SER A 205 3.36 -9.04 -14.44
N LEU A 206 3.86 -8.36 -15.48
CA LEU A 206 3.13 -7.75 -16.61
C LEU A 206 3.24 -8.57 -17.90
N THR A 207 3.87 -9.77 -17.85
CA THR A 207 4.19 -10.66 -18.99
C THR A 207 5.22 -10.09 -19.98
N PHE A 208 5.69 -10.89 -20.93
CA PHE A 208 6.62 -10.43 -21.96
C PHE A 208 5.98 -9.54 -23.04
N ILE A 209 4.64 -9.49 -23.12
CA ILE A 209 3.89 -8.74 -24.14
C ILE A 209 4.32 -7.26 -24.19
N PRO A 210 4.28 -6.48 -23.08
CA PRO A 210 4.72 -5.10 -23.10
C PRO A 210 6.22 -4.95 -23.41
N LEU A 211 7.07 -5.91 -23.05
CA LEU A 211 8.50 -5.88 -23.38
C LEU A 211 8.71 -5.90 -24.90
N VAL A 212 8.05 -6.83 -25.61
CA VAL A 212 8.14 -6.93 -27.08
C VAL A 212 7.66 -5.64 -27.74
N LEU A 213 6.56 -5.06 -27.24
CA LEU A 213 6.05 -3.78 -27.74
C LEU A 213 7.04 -2.64 -27.53
N ILE A 214 7.63 -2.53 -26.33
CA ILE A 214 8.60 -1.48 -26.01
C ILE A 214 9.85 -1.62 -26.88
N LEU A 215 10.39 -2.84 -27.06
CA LEU A 215 11.54 -3.09 -27.93
C LEU A 215 11.23 -2.75 -29.39
N TRP A 216 10.07 -3.16 -29.90
CA TRP A 216 9.62 -2.81 -31.24
C TRP A 216 9.46 -1.29 -31.43
N GLY A 217 8.87 -0.61 -30.44
CA GLY A 217 8.72 0.83 -30.43
C GLY A 217 10.08 1.56 -30.43
N GLY A 218 11.02 1.07 -29.63
CA GLY A 218 12.40 1.58 -29.55
C GLY A 218 13.15 1.47 -30.87
N VAL A 219 13.17 0.29 -31.50
CA VAL A 219 13.83 0.08 -32.80
C VAL A 219 13.27 1.02 -33.88
N ASN A 220 11.96 1.19 -33.93
CA ASN A 220 11.33 2.10 -34.91
C ASN A 220 11.58 3.58 -34.61
N CYS A 221 11.71 3.95 -33.33
CA CYS A 221 12.10 5.28 -32.91
C CYS A 221 13.51 5.62 -33.41
N PHE A 222 14.48 4.72 -33.20
CA PHE A 222 15.86 4.88 -33.68
C PHE A 222 15.95 4.95 -35.21
N ARG A 223 15.17 4.13 -35.94
CA ARG A 223 15.16 4.14 -37.41
C ARG A 223 14.60 5.42 -38.02
N LYS A 224 13.63 6.07 -37.36
CA LYS A 224 12.98 7.28 -37.86
C LYS A 224 13.70 8.59 -37.52
N LYS A 225 14.84 8.54 -36.82
CA LYS A 225 15.59 9.72 -36.34
C LYS A 225 14.64 10.76 -35.73
N ILE A 226 13.96 10.40 -34.65
CA ILE A 226 13.04 11.32 -33.98
C ILE A 226 13.84 12.50 -33.41
N GLU A 227 13.46 13.71 -33.80
CA GLU A 227 13.95 14.94 -33.17
C GLU A 227 13.32 15.09 -31.78
N ILE A 228 14.17 15.21 -30.76
CA ILE A 228 13.75 15.35 -29.36
C ILE A 228 13.95 16.82 -28.96
N GLU A 229 12.89 17.48 -28.50
CA GLU A 229 12.99 18.85 -28.01
C GLU A 229 13.81 18.93 -26.72
N LYS A 230 14.49 20.07 -26.48
CA LYS A 230 15.28 20.29 -25.24
C LYS A 230 14.47 20.04 -23.96
N LYS A 231 13.18 20.40 -23.95
CA LYS A 231 12.28 20.15 -22.81
C LYS A 231 12.04 18.66 -22.59
N GLN A 232 11.84 17.89 -23.65
CA GLN A 232 11.65 16.44 -23.56
C GLN A 232 12.93 15.74 -23.09
N TYR A 233 14.10 16.21 -23.51
CA TYR A 233 15.38 15.70 -23.02
C TYR A 233 15.54 15.88 -21.50
N LEU A 234 15.20 17.05 -20.96
CA LEU A 234 15.20 17.29 -19.51
C LEU A 234 14.22 16.36 -18.77
N LEU A 235 13.03 16.14 -19.32
CA LEU A 235 12.05 15.22 -18.75
C LEU A 235 12.52 13.76 -18.80
N LEU A 236 13.22 13.34 -19.85
CA LEU A 236 13.82 12.01 -19.95
C LEU A 236 14.93 11.81 -18.91
N ILE A 237 15.76 12.83 -18.66
CA ILE A 237 16.76 12.80 -17.59
C ILE A 237 16.05 12.66 -16.23
N ALA A 238 15.02 13.47 -15.97
CA ALA A 238 14.24 13.37 -14.73
C ALA A 238 13.61 11.97 -14.57
N LEU A 239 13.07 11.40 -15.65
CA LEU A 239 12.54 10.04 -15.66
C LEU A 239 13.61 9.00 -15.32
N ALA A 240 14.80 9.12 -15.91
CA ALA A 240 15.94 8.23 -15.65
C ALA A 240 16.39 8.31 -14.19
N ILE A 241 16.47 9.51 -13.61
CA ILE A 241 16.80 9.72 -12.19
C ILE A 241 15.77 9.04 -11.30
N ILE A 242 14.46 9.23 -11.55
CA ILE A 242 13.41 8.59 -10.75
C ILE A 242 13.46 7.07 -10.89
N CYS A 243 13.70 6.56 -12.10
CA CYS A 243 13.85 5.12 -12.34
C CYS A 243 15.10 4.53 -11.69
N ALA A 244 16.13 5.34 -11.41
CA ALA A 244 17.32 4.91 -10.70
C ALA A 244 17.09 4.80 -9.17
N VAL A 245 16.08 5.47 -8.61
CA VAL A 245 15.83 5.47 -7.15
C VAL A 245 15.61 4.06 -6.59
N PRO A 246 14.69 3.22 -7.11
CA PRO A 246 14.53 1.85 -6.60
C PRO A 246 15.78 0.99 -6.77
N LEU A 247 16.56 1.21 -7.84
CA LEU A 247 17.81 0.50 -8.08
C LEU A 247 18.83 0.86 -6.99
N ALA A 248 19.01 2.16 -6.73
CA ALA A 248 19.92 2.67 -5.70
C ALA A 248 19.50 2.21 -4.30
N LEU A 249 18.19 2.23 -3.98
CA LEU A 249 17.69 1.79 -2.68
C LEU A 249 17.90 0.29 -2.41
N ASN A 250 17.91 -0.53 -3.47
CA ASN A 250 18.09 -1.98 -3.36
C ASN A 250 19.52 -2.43 -3.70
N PHE A 251 20.44 -1.52 -4.03
CA PHE A 251 21.85 -1.83 -4.25
C PHE A 251 22.59 -1.86 -2.91
N TYR A 252 23.46 -2.85 -2.72
CA TYR A 252 24.16 -3.05 -1.46
C TYR A 252 25.66 -2.72 -1.57
N THR A 253 26.10 -1.78 -0.73
CA THR A 253 27.47 -1.68 -0.23
C THR A 253 27.40 -1.34 1.26
N PRO A 254 28.38 -1.74 2.09
CA PRO A 254 28.35 -1.46 3.53
C PRO A 254 28.17 0.03 3.87
N GLU A 255 28.89 0.91 3.17
CA GLU A 255 28.86 2.36 3.36
C GLU A 255 27.51 2.95 2.96
N TRP A 256 26.97 2.53 1.82
CA TRP A 256 25.67 2.98 1.33
C TRP A 256 24.54 2.51 2.25
N ASN A 257 24.59 1.26 2.72
CA ASN A 257 23.60 0.72 3.64
C ASN A 257 23.57 1.50 4.96
N LYS A 258 24.75 1.89 5.47
CA LYS A 258 24.87 2.76 6.66
C LYS A 258 24.21 4.12 6.43
N LEU A 259 24.38 4.72 5.26
CA LEU A 259 23.73 5.99 4.90
C LEU A 259 22.20 5.82 4.82
N LEU A 260 21.72 4.76 4.15
CA LEU A 260 20.28 4.48 4.05
C LEU A 260 19.64 4.29 5.43
N LYS A 261 20.34 3.64 6.37
CA LYS A 261 19.87 3.46 7.75
C LYS A 261 19.85 4.73 8.59
N GLN A 262 20.47 5.82 8.14
CA GLN A 262 20.35 7.13 8.78
C GLN A 262 19.13 7.92 8.28
N MET A 263 18.57 7.56 7.13
CA MET A 263 17.45 8.28 6.54
C MET A 263 16.15 8.02 7.32
N PRO A 264 15.38 9.08 7.64
CA PRO A 264 14.04 8.93 8.20
C PRO A 264 13.17 8.02 7.32
N ILE A 265 12.25 7.26 7.94
CA ILE A 265 11.35 6.27 7.29
C ILE A 265 12.07 5.02 6.78
N ILE A 266 13.20 5.15 6.06
CA ILE A 266 13.97 4.02 5.52
C ILE A 266 14.59 3.19 6.65
N LYS A 267 15.07 3.84 7.72
CA LYS A 267 15.69 3.14 8.86
C LYS A 267 14.80 2.07 9.49
N ASN A 268 13.48 2.28 9.51
CA ASN A 268 12.48 1.37 10.07
C ASN A 268 11.95 0.34 9.04
N SER A 269 12.45 0.36 7.81
CA SER A 269 12.08 -0.59 6.76
C SER A 269 12.95 -1.86 6.86
N VAL A 270 12.35 -2.99 6.52
CA VAL A 270 13.04 -4.30 6.48
C VAL A 270 13.27 -4.78 5.06
N VAL A 271 12.47 -4.34 4.09
CA VAL A 271 12.60 -4.72 2.67
C VAL A 271 12.21 -3.53 1.79
N LEU A 272 13.04 -3.21 0.79
CA LEU A 272 12.84 -2.09 -0.14
C LEU A 272 12.50 -2.51 -1.57
N VAL A 273 12.40 -3.81 -1.87
CA VAL A 273 12.13 -4.32 -3.23
C VAL A 273 10.77 -3.88 -3.77
N ARG A 274 9.84 -3.53 -2.87
CA ARG A 274 8.52 -3.01 -3.22
C ARG A 274 8.58 -1.71 -4.00
N TRP A 275 9.68 -0.95 -3.95
CA TRP A 275 9.86 0.27 -4.74
C TRP A 275 9.95 0.01 -6.24
N TYR A 276 10.22 -1.22 -6.68
CA TYR A 276 10.16 -1.61 -8.10
C TYR A 276 8.75 -1.47 -8.72
N VAL A 277 7.71 -1.34 -7.88
CA VAL A 277 6.34 -1.06 -8.31
C VAL A 277 6.21 0.18 -9.21
N ILE A 278 7.13 1.16 -9.11
CA ILE A 278 7.09 2.35 -9.97
C ILE A 278 7.26 2.03 -11.47
N TYR A 279 7.84 0.87 -11.79
CA TYR A 279 8.04 0.45 -13.18
C TYR A 279 6.75 -0.07 -13.81
N ILE A 280 5.75 -0.47 -13.03
CA ILE A 280 4.46 -0.92 -13.56
C ILE A 280 3.81 0.18 -14.42
N PRO A 281 3.51 1.39 -13.90
CA PRO A 281 2.91 2.44 -14.71
C PRO A 281 3.84 2.88 -15.86
N LEU A 282 5.17 2.89 -15.67
CA LEU A 282 6.12 3.19 -16.74
C LEU A 282 5.91 2.26 -17.94
N VAL A 283 5.89 0.95 -17.69
CA VAL A 283 5.74 -0.08 -18.70
C VAL A 283 4.35 -0.03 -19.34
N VAL A 284 3.29 0.08 -18.53
CA VAL A 284 1.90 0.13 -19.01
C VAL A 284 1.68 1.32 -19.93
N VAL A 285 2.07 2.53 -19.51
CA VAL A 285 1.87 3.75 -20.30
C VAL A 285 2.71 3.71 -21.57
N THR A 286 3.98 3.28 -21.49
CA THR A 286 4.86 3.21 -22.66
C THR A 286 4.35 2.20 -23.70
N ALA A 287 3.93 1.01 -23.27
CA ALA A 287 3.34 0.01 -24.16
C ALA A 287 2.04 0.52 -24.82
N ALA A 288 1.21 1.24 -24.06
CA ALA A 288 -0.02 1.85 -24.58
C ALA A 288 0.26 2.93 -25.64
N LEU A 289 1.30 3.74 -25.46
CA LEU A 289 1.73 4.74 -26.46
C LEU A 289 2.20 4.07 -27.75
N VAL A 290 2.95 2.96 -27.65
CA VAL A 290 3.42 2.22 -28.82
C VAL A 290 2.24 1.59 -29.57
N ILE A 291 1.35 0.87 -28.88
CA ILE A 291 0.22 0.20 -29.54
C ILE A 291 -0.76 1.20 -30.17
N ASN A 292 -0.89 2.41 -29.62
CA ASN A 292 -1.71 3.46 -30.20
C ASN A 292 -1.22 3.91 -31.59
N LYS A 293 0.09 3.84 -31.84
CA LYS A 293 0.71 4.19 -33.14
C LYS A 293 0.61 3.07 -34.19
N LEU A 294 0.20 1.85 -33.80
CA LEU A 294 0.03 0.74 -34.75
C LEU A 294 -1.24 0.91 -35.61
N LYS A 295 -1.09 0.73 -36.92
CA LYS A 295 -2.19 0.87 -37.90
C LYS A 295 -3.35 -0.11 -37.64
N TYR A 296 -3.02 -1.35 -37.26
CA TYR A 296 -3.99 -2.44 -37.07
C TYR A 296 -4.35 -2.70 -35.60
N ASN A 297 -4.23 -1.69 -34.74
CA ASN A 297 -4.43 -1.88 -33.30
C ASN A 297 -5.83 -2.41 -32.93
N ARG A 298 -6.88 -2.18 -33.74
CA ARG A 298 -8.23 -2.70 -33.50
C ARG A 298 -8.30 -4.23 -33.49
N TYR A 299 -7.44 -4.89 -34.27
CA TYR A 299 -7.40 -6.34 -34.36
C TYR A 299 -6.33 -6.95 -33.45
N LEU A 300 -5.22 -6.23 -33.27
CA LEU A 300 -4.12 -6.68 -32.40
C LEU A 300 -4.51 -6.69 -30.93
N VAL A 301 -5.23 -5.66 -30.45
CA VAL A 301 -5.57 -5.51 -29.03
C VAL A 301 -6.35 -6.71 -28.48
N PRO A 302 -7.46 -7.16 -29.11
CA PRO A 302 -8.18 -8.35 -28.63
C PRO A 302 -7.29 -9.59 -28.57
N GLY A 303 -6.47 -9.83 -29.60
CA GLY A 303 -5.53 -10.96 -29.63
C GLY A 303 -4.48 -10.89 -28.52
N LEU A 304 -3.92 -9.71 -28.24
CA LEU A 304 -2.95 -9.52 -27.16
C LEU A 304 -3.59 -9.65 -25.77
N LEU A 305 -4.84 -9.23 -25.60
CA LEU A 305 -5.58 -9.41 -24.35
C LEU A 305 -5.94 -10.89 -24.13
N LEU A 306 -6.35 -11.61 -25.17
CA LEU A 306 -6.55 -13.07 -25.09
C LEU A 306 -5.24 -13.77 -24.75
N LEU A 307 -4.12 -13.38 -25.35
CA LEU A 307 -2.80 -13.91 -25.00
C LEU A 307 -2.44 -13.63 -23.55
N LEU A 308 -2.65 -12.38 -23.08
CA LEU A 308 -2.45 -11.99 -21.68
C LEU A 308 -3.26 -12.89 -20.73
N LEU A 309 -4.56 -13.05 -21.01
CA LEU A 309 -5.47 -13.88 -20.20
C LEU A 309 -5.02 -15.34 -20.19
N SER A 310 -4.67 -15.90 -21.35
CA SER A 310 -4.14 -17.26 -21.45
C SER A 310 -2.87 -17.42 -20.62
N MET A 311 -1.90 -16.50 -20.75
CA MET A 311 -0.67 -16.55 -19.96
C MET A 311 -0.96 -16.50 -18.45
N LYS A 312 -1.87 -15.64 -18.01
CA LYS A 312 -2.27 -15.53 -16.59
C LYS A 312 -3.07 -16.72 -16.07
N ALA A 313 -3.82 -17.39 -16.94
CA ALA A 313 -4.53 -18.61 -16.61
C ALA A 313 -3.57 -19.78 -16.36
N TYR A 314 -2.53 -19.92 -17.19
CA TYR A 314 -1.51 -20.98 -17.12
C TYR A 314 -0.28 -20.64 -16.26
N GLU A 315 -0.24 -19.46 -15.63
CA GLU A 315 0.86 -19.08 -14.73
C GLU A 315 0.88 -20.00 -13.50
N ASP A 316 2.05 -20.53 -13.15
CA ASP A 316 2.22 -21.46 -12.02
C ASP A 316 1.89 -20.78 -10.69
N LYS A 317 0.88 -21.33 -10.00
CA LYS A 317 0.35 -20.88 -8.71
C LYS A 317 0.55 -21.92 -7.60
N SER A 318 1.31 -23.00 -7.84
CA SER A 318 1.60 -24.05 -6.85
C SER A 318 2.10 -23.48 -5.52
N TYR A 319 3.08 -22.58 -5.59
CA TYR A 319 3.60 -21.84 -4.42
C TYR A 319 2.51 -21.23 -3.54
N TYR A 320 1.47 -20.66 -4.15
CA TYR A 320 0.38 -20.00 -3.41
C TYR A 320 -0.64 -21.00 -2.87
N ALA A 321 -0.84 -22.13 -3.57
CA ALA A 321 -1.72 -23.21 -3.11
C ALA A 321 -1.11 -23.99 -1.94
N GLU A 322 0.21 -24.03 -1.85
CA GLU A 322 0.98 -24.74 -0.81
C GLU A 322 1.27 -23.88 0.44
N GLN A 323 0.71 -22.67 0.53
CA GLN A 323 0.88 -21.83 1.72
C GLN A 323 0.23 -22.49 2.94
N GLY A 324 0.97 -22.56 4.06
CA GLY A 324 0.57 -23.30 5.26
C GLY A 324 -0.47 -22.61 6.17
N TYR A 325 -1.04 -21.47 5.76
CA TYR A 325 -2.04 -20.77 6.56
C TYR A 325 -3.41 -21.42 6.40
N ASP A 326 -4.00 -21.88 7.51
CA ASP A 326 -5.34 -22.45 7.56
C ASP A 326 -6.36 -21.42 8.09
N PRO A 327 -7.31 -20.93 7.26
CA PRO A 327 -8.31 -19.97 7.68
C PRO A 327 -9.50 -20.59 8.45
N GLN A 328 -9.57 -21.92 8.60
CA GLN A 328 -10.77 -22.61 9.12
C GLN A 328 -11.23 -22.07 10.47
N LEU A 329 -10.31 -21.87 11.42
CA LEU A 329 -10.68 -21.37 12.74
C LEU A 329 -11.26 -19.95 12.69
N SER A 330 -10.71 -19.09 11.83
CA SER A 330 -11.20 -17.71 11.63
C SER A 330 -12.59 -17.71 11.00
N VAL A 331 -12.84 -18.61 10.04
CA VAL A 331 -14.16 -18.79 9.42
C VAL A 331 -15.16 -19.33 10.43
N TYR A 332 -14.80 -20.34 11.22
CA TYR A 332 -15.63 -20.89 12.28
C TYR A 332 -16.01 -19.81 13.29
N ALA A 333 -15.03 -19.06 13.80
CA ALA A 333 -15.28 -18.00 14.76
C ALA A 333 -16.19 -16.89 14.20
N HIS A 334 -16.00 -16.51 12.93
CA HIS A 334 -16.90 -15.57 12.25
C HIS A 334 -18.34 -16.10 12.20
N GLN A 335 -18.54 -17.38 11.87
CA GLN A 335 -19.86 -18.00 11.84
C GLN A 335 -20.52 -17.99 13.23
N GLN A 336 -19.77 -18.31 14.29
CA GLN A 336 -20.26 -18.27 15.67
C GLN A 336 -20.71 -16.87 16.08
N VAL A 337 -19.93 -15.82 15.80
CA VAL A 337 -20.32 -14.43 16.06
C VAL A 337 -21.56 -14.05 15.23
N MET A 338 -21.64 -14.49 13.98
CA MET A 338 -22.79 -14.20 13.13
C MET A 338 -24.08 -14.87 13.61
N GLN A 339 -23.99 -16.03 14.23
CA GLN A 339 -25.11 -16.77 14.81
C GLN A 339 -25.53 -16.20 16.18
N THR A 340 -24.58 -16.05 17.09
CA THR A 340 -24.84 -15.64 18.48
C THR A 340 -25.03 -14.13 18.63
N LYS A 341 -24.51 -13.33 17.70
CA LYS A 341 -24.37 -11.86 17.80
C LYS A 341 -23.56 -11.39 19.01
N VAL A 342 -22.79 -12.29 19.61
CA VAL A 342 -21.94 -12.01 20.77
C VAL A 342 -20.48 -12.18 20.37
N VAL A 343 -19.66 -11.20 20.75
CA VAL A 343 -18.20 -11.28 20.64
C VAL A 343 -17.67 -11.61 22.03
N PRO A 344 -16.93 -12.73 22.21
CA PRO A 344 -16.44 -13.12 23.53
C PRO A 344 -15.38 -12.12 24.02
N PRO A 345 -15.50 -11.60 25.26
CA PRO A 345 -14.51 -10.71 25.83
C PRO A 345 -13.18 -11.44 26.03
N ILE A 346 -12.08 -10.70 26.13
CA ILE A 346 -10.77 -11.27 26.45
C ILE A 346 -10.74 -11.63 27.93
N GLU A 347 -10.69 -12.91 28.26
CA GLU A 347 -10.75 -13.43 29.62
C GLU A 347 -9.38 -13.84 30.15
N LYS A 348 -8.49 -14.37 29.30
CA LYS A 348 -7.18 -14.87 29.73
C LYS A 348 -6.06 -14.56 28.74
N ILE A 349 -4.83 -14.53 29.24
CA ILE A 349 -3.62 -14.59 28.42
C ILE A 349 -3.31 -16.06 28.13
N SER A 350 -2.95 -16.40 26.89
CA SER A 350 -2.75 -17.77 26.46
C SER A 350 -1.54 -17.91 25.54
N GLU A 351 -0.96 -19.11 25.55
CA GLU A 351 0.08 -19.54 24.61
C GLU A 351 -0.38 -20.74 23.77
N VAL A 352 -1.68 -21.08 23.82
CA VAL A 352 -2.20 -22.26 23.12
C VAL A 352 -2.00 -22.10 21.62
N SER A 353 -1.40 -23.13 21.02
CA SER A 353 -1.21 -23.21 19.58
C SER A 353 -2.43 -23.80 18.87
N ASN A 354 -3.32 -24.48 19.60
CA ASN A 354 -4.48 -25.17 19.07
C ASN A 354 -5.71 -24.94 19.95
N ILE A 355 -6.88 -24.90 19.32
CA ILE A 355 -8.19 -24.85 19.98
C ILE A 355 -9.01 -26.04 19.51
N SER A 356 -9.61 -26.74 20.47
CA SER A 356 -10.64 -27.74 20.19
C SER A 356 -12.00 -27.07 20.25
N THR A 357 -12.77 -27.15 19.16
CA THR A 357 -14.15 -26.66 19.11
C THR A 357 -15.07 -27.57 19.95
N PRO A 358 -16.26 -27.11 20.35
CA PRO A 358 -17.25 -27.93 21.05
C PRO A 358 -17.62 -29.22 20.29
N GLU A 359 -17.50 -29.21 18.97
CA GLU A 359 -17.74 -30.36 18.08
C GLU A 359 -16.55 -31.36 18.07
N GLY A 360 -15.52 -31.14 18.88
CA GLY A 360 -14.36 -32.03 19.02
C GLY A 360 -13.29 -31.84 17.95
N VAL A 361 -13.40 -30.82 17.10
CA VAL A 361 -12.42 -30.56 16.03
C VAL A 361 -11.29 -29.70 16.58
N THR A 362 -10.05 -30.16 16.46
CA THR A 362 -8.88 -29.39 16.89
C THR A 362 -8.27 -28.66 15.71
N MET A 363 -8.13 -27.34 15.83
CA MET A 363 -7.62 -26.45 14.79
C MET A 363 -6.44 -25.63 15.30
N VAL A 364 -5.52 -25.27 14.41
CA VAL A 364 -4.39 -24.37 14.73
C VAL A 364 -4.94 -22.97 14.98
N ALA A 365 -4.50 -22.35 16.08
CA ALA A 365 -5.19 -21.21 16.64
C ALA A 365 -4.45 -19.87 16.59
N GLY A 366 -3.11 -19.86 16.52
CA GLY A 366 -2.32 -18.63 16.32
C GLY A 366 -2.84 -17.41 17.09
N ASP A 367 -3.07 -16.30 16.38
CA ASP A 367 -3.75 -15.10 16.91
C ASP A 367 -5.28 -15.20 16.89
N THR A 368 -5.83 -16.14 16.13
CA THR A 368 -7.27 -16.41 16.04
C THR A 368 -7.88 -16.88 17.37
N VAL A 369 -7.05 -17.29 18.34
CA VAL A 369 -7.47 -17.54 19.74
C VAL A 369 -8.23 -16.36 20.36
N MET A 370 -8.01 -15.13 19.87
CA MET A 370 -8.73 -13.93 20.30
C MET A 370 -10.24 -14.06 20.13
N ALA A 371 -10.69 -14.76 19.08
CA ALA A 371 -12.10 -14.97 18.82
C ALA A 371 -12.77 -15.94 19.80
N PHE A 372 -12.01 -16.51 20.74
CA PHE A 372 -12.46 -17.39 21.82
C PHE A 372 -12.17 -16.79 23.20
N GLY A 373 -11.97 -15.47 23.27
CA GLY A 373 -11.71 -14.76 24.53
C GLY A 373 -10.30 -14.96 25.10
N LEU A 374 -9.34 -15.38 24.29
CA LEU A 374 -7.96 -15.60 24.73
C LEU A 374 -7.01 -14.62 24.02
N SER A 375 -6.12 -13.95 24.73
CA SER A 375 -5.09 -13.13 24.09
C SER A 375 -3.78 -13.91 23.95
N GLN A 376 -3.27 -14.03 22.72
CA GLN A 376 -2.03 -14.73 22.43
C GLN A 376 -0.82 -13.93 22.95
N VAL A 377 -0.02 -14.52 23.82
CA VAL A 377 1.21 -13.88 24.34
C VAL A 377 2.32 -13.81 23.28
N ASN A 378 2.29 -14.72 22.30
CA ASN A 378 3.22 -14.77 21.17
C ASN A 378 2.53 -14.28 19.88
N CYS A 379 1.95 -13.08 19.92
CA CYS A 379 1.14 -12.57 18.83
C CYS A 379 1.94 -12.20 17.57
N HIS A 380 1.36 -12.34 16.39
CA HIS A 380 2.01 -11.93 15.15
C HIS A 380 1.83 -10.42 14.89
N GLU A 381 2.56 -9.59 15.62
CA GLU A 381 2.55 -8.12 15.45
C GLU A 381 3.95 -7.58 15.12
N SER A 382 4.12 -7.14 13.87
CA SER A 382 5.38 -6.62 13.36
C SER A 382 5.86 -5.32 14.02
N LEU A 383 4.95 -4.57 14.67
CA LEU A 383 5.30 -3.41 15.49
C LEU A 383 6.26 -3.79 16.63
N PHE A 384 6.06 -4.96 17.24
CA PHE A 384 6.91 -5.46 18.31
C PHE A 384 8.13 -6.24 17.79
N GLY A 385 8.34 -6.27 16.47
CA GLY A 385 9.35 -7.07 15.82
C GLY A 385 8.90 -8.50 15.52
N TYR A 386 9.55 -9.15 14.55
CA TYR A 386 9.18 -10.49 14.09
C TYR A 386 9.42 -11.59 15.13
N ARG A 387 10.24 -11.32 16.14
CA ARG A 387 10.48 -12.23 17.28
C ARG A 387 10.15 -11.59 18.61
N HIS A 388 9.35 -10.52 18.62
CA HIS A 388 9.01 -9.74 19.81
C HIS A 388 10.19 -8.98 20.43
N GLU A 389 11.20 -8.60 19.63
CA GLU A 389 12.39 -7.88 20.11
C GLU A 389 12.03 -6.55 20.81
N GLU A 390 10.93 -5.92 20.39
CA GLU A 390 10.42 -4.66 20.93
C GLU A 390 9.14 -4.85 21.78
N PHE A 391 8.76 -6.10 22.10
CA PHE A 391 7.59 -6.33 22.97
C PHE A 391 7.94 -6.03 24.44
N LYS A 392 7.87 -4.74 24.80
CA LYS A 392 8.29 -4.25 26.11
C LYS A 392 7.52 -4.91 27.25
N GLN A 393 8.28 -5.34 28.27
CA GLN A 393 7.79 -5.95 29.50
C GLN A 393 6.94 -7.22 29.27
N LYS A 394 7.16 -7.97 28.18
CA LYS A 394 6.39 -9.17 27.84
C LYS A 394 6.33 -10.18 29.00
N GLU A 395 7.41 -10.31 29.75
CA GLU A 395 7.58 -11.20 30.90
C GLU A 395 6.61 -10.94 32.07
N LEU A 396 5.99 -9.76 32.13
CA LEU A 396 4.98 -9.45 33.14
C LEU A 396 3.63 -10.14 32.84
N LEU A 397 3.39 -10.58 31.60
CA LEU A 397 2.19 -11.31 31.23
C LEU A 397 2.26 -12.75 31.72
N ARG A 398 1.31 -13.12 32.60
CA ARG A 398 1.20 -14.47 33.14
C ARG A 398 0.30 -15.32 32.27
N VAL A 399 0.90 -16.30 31.61
CA VAL A 399 0.17 -17.22 30.73
C VAL A 399 -0.80 -18.09 31.52
N SER A 400 -1.95 -18.38 30.91
CA SER A 400 -3.04 -19.19 31.47
C SER A 400 -3.68 -18.59 32.72
N GLN A 401 -3.41 -17.31 33.02
CA GLN A 401 -4.06 -16.58 34.10
C GLN A 401 -5.13 -15.62 33.54
N PRO A 402 -6.21 -15.38 34.30
CA PRO A 402 -7.23 -14.40 33.92
C PRO A 402 -6.65 -12.99 33.79
N VAL A 403 -7.18 -12.20 32.86
CA VAL A 403 -6.78 -10.80 32.67
C VAL A 403 -7.09 -9.93 33.90
N MET A 404 -8.13 -10.32 34.66
CA MET A 404 -8.56 -9.64 35.89
C MET A 404 -7.71 -9.99 37.12
N GLN A 405 -6.74 -10.90 37.01
CA GLN A 405 -5.86 -11.23 38.12
C GLN A 405 -4.96 -10.05 38.45
N ILE A 406 -4.93 -9.64 39.72
CA ILE A 406 -4.07 -8.57 40.21
C ILE A 406 -2.78 -9.16 40.79
N THR A 407 -1.64 -8.63 40.36
CA THR A 407 -0.32 -8.94 40.91
C THR A 407 0.42 -7.62 41.11
N ASN A 408 0.94 -7.39 42.32
CA ASN A 408 1.72 -6.18 42.65
C ASN A 408 1.01 -4.86 42.28
N GLY A 409 -0.34 -4.83 42.37
CA GLY A 409 -1.14 -3.65 42.03
C GLY A 409 -1.49 -3.48 40.54
N TYR A 410 -1.15 -4.46 39.69
CA TYR A 410 -1.44 -4.43 38.25
C TYR A 410 -2.27 -5.64 37.80
N PHE A 411 -3.15 -5.44 36.83
CA PHE A 411 -3.88 -6.50 36.14
C PHE A 411 -2.98 -7.27 35.17
N ASN A 412 -3.38 -8.48 34.79
CA ASN A 412 -2.67 -9.31 33.83
C ASN A 412 -3.03 -8.95 32.38
N MET A 413 -2.94 -7.66 32.04
CA MET A 413 -3.24 -7.12 30.71
C MET A 413 -2.46 -5.83 30.46
N LYS A 414 -1.87 -5.72 29.27
CA LYS A 414 -1.15 -4.52 28.80
C LYS A 414 -2.11 -3.34 28.64
N ASN A 415 -1.66 -2.14 28.98
CA ASN A 415 -2.39 -0.90 28.75
C ASN A 415 -1.92 -0.24 27.42
N PRO A 416 -2.76 -0.24 26.36
CA PRO A 416 -2.39 0.36 25.08
C PRO A 416 -2.04 1.85 25.13
N ALA A 417 -2.56 2.62 26.09
CA ALA A 417 -2.24 4.04 26.24
C ALA A 417 -0.73 4.25 26.46
N CYS A 418 -0.09 3.31 27.16
CA CYS A 418 1.34 3.33 27.46
C CYS A 418 2.20 3.03 26.23
N TYR A 419 1.63 2.45 25.16
CA TYR A 419 2.35 2.28 23.90
C TYR A 419 2.43 3.57 23.07
N VAL A 420 1.41 4.43 23.18
CA VAL A 420 1.27 5.60 22.32
C VAL A 420 1.80 6.86 22.99
N PHE A 421 1.30 7.17 24.19
CA PHE A 421 1.58 8.41 24.92
C PHE A 421 1.93 8.09 26.39
N PRO A 422 3.08 7.43 26.64
CA PRO A 422 3.47 6.99 27.99
C PRO A 422 3.57 8.14 28.99
N ASP A 423 4.19 9.26 28.59
CA ASP A 423 4.43 10.41 29.45
C ASP A 423 3.11 11.06 29.92
N GLU A 424 2.13 11.20 29.02
CA GLU A 424 0.83 11.78 29.34
C GLU A 424 -0.03 10.85 30.23
N ASN A 425 0.24 9.55 30.21
CA ASN A 425 -0.48 8.54 30.97
C ASN A 425 0.26 8.07 32.23
N ASN A 426 1.38 8.72 32.58
CA ASN A 426 2.21 8.40 33.74
C ASN A 426 2.61 6.91 33.78
N CYS A 427 3.05 6.38 32.65
CA CYS A 427 3.49 4.99 32.53
C CYS A 427 4.68 4.83 31.59
N ILE A 428 5.26 3.64 31.57
CA ILE A 428 6.36 3.27 30.69
C ILE A 428 5.81 2.38 29.55
N PRO A 429 6.36 2.44 28.32
CA PRO A 429 5.97 1.53 27.25
C PRO A 429 6.05 0.07 27.68
N GLY A 430 4.92 -0.64 27.63
CA GLY A 430 4.81 -2.00 28.15
C GLY A 430 3.94 -2.15 29.39
N ASP A 431 3.63 -1.06 30.10
CA ASP A 431 2.93 -1.18 31.39
C ASP A 431 1.55 -1.82 31.27
N HIS A 432 1.15 -2.48 32.36
CA HIS A 432 -0.16 -3.10 32.51
C HIS A 432 -1.19 -2.10 33.03
N PHE A 433 -2.48 -2.43 32.88
CA PHE A 433 -3.52 -1.71 33.60
C PHE A 433 -3.29 -1.81 35.11
N ARG A 434 -3.37 -0.67 35.81
CA ARG A 434 -3.30 -0.64 37.28
C ARG A 434 -4.62 -1.08 37.90
N ALA A 435 -4.58 -1.49 39.17
CA ALA A 435 -5.77 -1.93 39.91
C ALA A 435 -6.87 -0.85 40.00
N ASP A 436 -6.51 0.44 40.00
CA ASP A 436 -7.45 1.58 39.97
C ASP A 436 -8.11 1.77 38.60
N GLN A 437 -7.59 1.16 37.53
CA GLN A 437 -8.08 1.28 36.14
C GLN A 437 -8.99 0.13 35.73
N LYS A 438 -9.74 -0.43 36.68
CA LYS A 438 -10.58 -1.61 36.45
C LYS A 438 -11.63 -1.39 35.35
N GLU A 439 -12.28 -0.23 35.33
CA GLU A 439 -13.33 0.08 34.34
C GLU A 439 -12.76 0.27 32.93
N ASP A 440 -11.57 0.85 32.82
CA ASP A 440 -10.85 0.99 31.55
C ASP A 440 -10.48 -0.40 31.00
N LEU A 441 -9.98 -1.28 31.87
CA LEU A 441 -9.68 -2.67 31.51
C LEU A 441 -10.95 -3.40 31.05
N LEU A 442 -12.05 -3.31 31.80
CA LEU A 442 -13.32 -3.94 31.43
C LEU A 442 -13.81 -3.46 30.07
N SER A 443 -13.67 -2.16 29.77
CA SER A 443 -14.00 -1.59 28.47
C SER A 443 -13.08 -2.15 27.37
N PHE A 444 -11.77 -2.17 27.61
CA PHE A 444 -10.78 -2.67 26.66
C PHE A 444 -10.99 -4.16 26.30
N ILE A 445 -11.14 -5.03 27.30
CA ILE A 445 -11.32 -6.48 27.07
C ILE A 445 -12.66 -6.83 26.43
N SER A 446 -13.62 -5.91 26.45
CA SER A 446 -14.91 -6.03 25.78
C SER A 446 -15.00 -5.24 24.45
N TYR A 447 -13.84 -4.91 23.87
CA TYR A 447 -13.70 -4.24 22.56
C TYR A 447 -14.37 -2.86 22.50
N LYS A 448 -14.50 -2.18 23.66
CA LYS A 448 -14.97 -0.81 23.75
C LYS A 448 -13.76 0.13 23.86
N GLY A 449 -13.92 1.34 23.32
CA GLY A 449 -12.98 2.41 23.58
C GLY A 449 -13.01 2.82 25.05
N TYR A 450 -11.86 3.24 25.58
CA TYR A 450 -11.73 3.86 26.89
C TYR A 450 -10.97 5.19 26.75
N GLU A 451 -11.11 6.07 27.72
CA GLU A 451 -10.46 7.38 27.69
C GLU A 451 -9.02 7.27 28.20
N PHE A 452 -8.10 7.95 27.53
CA PHE A 452 -6.71 8.07 27.96
C PHE A 452 -6.18 9.46 27.59
N ASN A 453 -5.12 9.87 28.29
CA ASN A 453 -4.57 11.20 28.11
C ASN A 453 -3.80 11.27 26.79
N MET A 454 -3.95 12.40 26.09
CA MET A 454 -3.25 12.70 24.85
C MET A 454 -2.54 14.04 24.94
N PRO A 455 -1.42 14.23 24.22
CA PRO A 455 -0.79 15.54 24.13
C PRO A 455 -1.69 16.53 23.39
N LYS A 456 -1.53 17.83 23.70
CA LYS A 456 -2.25 18.94 23.03
C LYS A 456 -2.14 18.88 21.50
N ILE A 457 -0.97 18.47 20.99
CA ILE A 457 -0.70 18.34 19.56
C ILE A 457 -1.61 17.28 18.91
N GLN A 458 -1.90 16.17 19.61
CA GLN A 458 -2.82 15.15 19.11
C GLN A 458 -4.26 15.70 19.04
N TYR A 459 -4.72 16.43 20.06
CA TYR A 459 -6.04 17.07 20.03
C TYR A 459 -6.19 18.06 18.87
N ILE A 460 -5.17 18.89 18.62
CA ILE A 460 -5.14 19.80 17.48
C ILE A 460 -5.19 19.00 16.17
N SER A 461 -4.38 17.94 16.05
CA SER A 461 -4.33 17.09 14.87
C SER A 461 -5.66 16.38 14.60
N ASN A 462 -6.37 15.94 15.65
CA ASN A 462 -7.72 15.37 15.55
C ASN A 462 -8.70 16.38 14.94
N TRP A 463 -8.73 17.61 15.46
CA TRP A 463 -9.62 18.66 14.94
C TRP A 463 -9.25 19.10 13.53
N VAL A 464 -7.97 19.30 13.23
CA VAL A 464 -7.50 19.64 11.88
C VAL A 464 -7.91 18.58 10.88
N SER A 465 -7.67 17.30 11.20
CA SER A 465 -8.09 16.16 10.38
C SER A 465 -9.60 16.15 10.13
N LEU A 466 -10.41 16.27 11.20
CA LEU A 466 -11.87 16.25 11.13
C LEU A 466 -12.44 17.42 10.32
N ILE A 467 -11.99 18.65 10.60
CA ILE A 467 -12.44 19.84 9.89
C ILE A 467 -12.08 19.72 8.40
N THR A 468 -10.85 19.29 8.09
CA THR A 468 -10.39 19.17 6.71
C THR A 468 -11.22 18.16 5.92
N ILE A 469 -11.52 16.98 6.49
CA ILE A 469 -12.32 15.97 5.78
C ILE A 469 -13.78 16.44 5.59
N LEU A 470 -14.37 17.11 6.59
CA LEU A 470 -15.72 17.69 6.48
C LEU A 470 -15.78 18.81 5.44
N MET A 471 -14.77 19.68 5.39
CA MET A 471 -14.66 20.72 4.37
C MET A 471 -14.53 20.12 2.97
N CYS A 472 -13.69 19.09 2.80
CA CYS A 472 -13.54 18.40 1.52
C CYS A 472 -14.86 17.75 1.07
N GLY A 473 -15.54 17.03 1.98
CA GLY A 473 -16.82 16.40 1.70
C GLY A 473 -17.92 17.41 1.36
N GLY A 474 -18.06 18.47 2.16
CA GLY A 474 -19.02 19.54 1.91
C GLY A 474 -18.76 20.28 0.59
N PHE A 475 -17.49 20.58 0.29
CA PHE A 475 -17.09 21.21 -0.97
C PHE A 475 -17.45 20.35 -2.19
N LEU A 476 -17.13 19.05 -2.17
CA LEU A 476 -17.48 18.15 -3.27
C LEU A 476 -18.98 17.98 -3.43
N LEU A 477 -19.73 17.94 -2.33
CA LEU A 477 -21.20 17.86 -2.36
C LEU A 477 -21.80 19.11 -3.01
N VAL A 478 -21.31 20.31 -2.69
CA VAL A 478 -21.74 21.55 -3.35
C VAL A 478 -21.42 21.52 -4.85
N CYS A 479 -20.21 21.11 -5.23
CA CYS A 479 -19.83 20.97 -6.65
C CYS A 479 -20.73 19.97 -7.39
N TRP A 480 -21.07 18.86 -6.74
CA TRP A 480 -21.95 17.83 -7.32
C TRP A 480 -23.37 18.37 -7.52
N ILE A 481 -23.95 19.03 -6.51
CA ILE A 481 -25.27 19.65 -6.59
C ILE A 481 -25.31 20.68 -7.73
N GLN A 482 -24.29 21.55 -7.82
CA GLN A 482 -24.20 22.53 -8.91
C GLN A 482 -24.15 21.86 -10.29
N ALA A 483 -23.38 20.79 -10.45
CA ALA A 483 -23.30 20.06 -11.70
C ALA A 483 -24.65 19.43 -12.10
N VAL A 484 -25.39 18.87 -11.12
CA VAL A 484 -26.73 18.31 -11.34
C VAL A 484 -27.72 19.39 -11.77
N PHE A 485 -27.75 20.55 -11.08
CA PHE A 485 -28.64 21.66 -11.44
C PHE A 485 -28.35 22.22 -12.84
N VAL A 486 -27.07 22.36 -13.22
CA VAL A 486 -26.70 22.80 -14.57
C VAL A 486 -27.14 21.77 -15.62
N SER A 487 -26.94 20.48 -15.36
CA SER A 487 -27.40 19.43 -16.28
C SER A 487 -28.91 19.36 -16.40
N TYR A 488 -29.65 19.67 -15.34
CA TYR A 488 -31.12 19.73 -15.37
C TYR A 488 -31.59 20.92 -16.22
N ARG A 489 -31.03 22.11 -16.00
CA ARG A 489 -31.35 23.32 -16.78
C ARG A 489 -30.99 23.23 -18.26
N GLN A 490 -30.03 22.40 -18.65
CA GLN A 490 -29.69 22.16 -20.05
C GLN A 490 -30.62 21.15 -20.74
N ARG A 491 -31.42 20.40 -19.97
CA ARG A 491 -32.39 19.41 -20.49
C ARG A 491 -33.83 19.92 -20.48
N SER A 492 -34.16 20.90 -19.64
CA SER A 492 -35.38 21.71 -19.71
C SER A 492 -35.25 22.81 -20.74
#